data_AF-A0A127SY65-F1
#
_entry.id   AF-A0A127SY65-F1
#
_cell.length_a   1.000
_cell.length_b   1.000
_cell.length_c   1.000
_cell.angle_alpha   90.00
_cell.angle_beta   90.00
_cell.angle_gamma   90.00
#
_symmetry.space_group_name_H-M   'P 1'
#
loop_
_entity.id
_entity.type
_entity.pdbx_description
1 polymer ?
#
loop_
_entity_poly.entity_id
_entity_poly.type
_entity_poly.pdbx_seq_one_letter_code
_entity_poly.pdbx_strand_id
1 'polypeptide(L)'
;MPKRRANGEGNIRKRKDGRWEGRYTVGHDPETGKAIIKNVLGKTQAEVKEKLKKAIEENVGIDYGRAKTYTVGSWLEVWMENYA
;
A
#
# COMPACT_ATOMS: atom_id res chain seq x y z
N MET A 1 20.28 15.76 20.86
CA MET A 1 18.83 16.03 20.69
C MET A 1 18.27 15.10 19.62
N PRO A 2 17.07 14.51 19.77
CA PRO A 2 16.45 13.75 18.70
C PRO A 2 16.16 14.71 17.53
N LYS A 3 16.73 14.43 16.36
CA LYS A 3 16.48 15.24 15.16
C LYS A 3 15.00 15.13 14.80
N ARG A 4 14.28 16.25 14.84
CA ARG A 4 12.84 16.32 14.52
C ARG A 4 12.63 15.78 13.10
N ARG A 5 11.73 14.81 12.94
CA ARG A 5 11.40 14.23 11.63
C ARG A 5 10.83 15.31 10.72
N ALA A 6 11.09 15.22 9.42
CA ALA A 6 10.48 16.17 8.50
C ALA A 6 8.97 15.91 8.44
N ASN A 7 8.18 16.99 8.42
CA ASN A 7 6.73 16.90 8.30
C ASN A 7 6.36 16.13 7.03
N GLY A 8 5.49 15.12 7.14
CA GLY A 8 5.09 14.27 6.02
C GLY A 8 6.01 13.09 5.70
N GLU A 9 7.06 12.81 6.49
CA GLU A 9 7.89 11.60 6.31
C GLU A 9 7.14 10.29 6.62
N GLY A 10 6.04 10.35 7.36
CA GLY A 10 5.29 9.15 7.75
C GLY A 10 6.14 8.15 8.53
N ASN A 11 5.99 6.86 8.22
CA ASN A 11 6.64 5.75 8.93
C ASN A 11 7.92 5.29 8.19
N ILE A 12 8.86 6.22 7.99
CA ILE A 12 10.19 5.94 7.43
C ILE A 12 11.20 5.72 8.57
N ARG A 13 11.98 4.63 8.49
CA ARG A 13 12.99 4.27 9.50
C ARG A 13 14.20 3.58 8.87
N LYS A 14 15.37 3.71 9.51
CA LYS A 14 16.57 2.94 9.17
C LYS A 14 16.53 1.57 9.84
N ARG A 15 16.82 0.51 9.09
CA ARG A 15 16.90 -0.88 9.57
C ARG A 15 18.32 -1.19 10.07
N LYS A 16 18.45 -2.32 10.79
CA LYS A 16 19.74 -2.82 11.32
C LYS A 16 20.75 -3.16 10.20
N ASP A 17 20.25 -3.53 9.02
CA ASP A 17 21.04 -3.83 7.81
C ASP A 17 21.51 -2.56 7.06
N GLY A 18 21.22 -1.36 7.59
CA GLY A 18 21.61 -0.09 6.99
C GLY A 18 20.66 0.44 5.91
N ARG A 19 19.67 -0.36 5.46
CA ARG A 19 18.65 0.08 4.50
C ARG A 19 17.59 0.94 5.17
N TRP A 20 16.92 1.77 4.38
CA TRP A 20 15.75 2.52 4.80
C TRP A 20 14.47 1.75 4.44
N GLU A 21 13.47 1.81 5.31
CA GLU A 21 12.14 1.23 5.12
C GLU A 21 11.09 2.31 5.32
N GLY A 22 10.18 2.46 4.35
CA GLY A 22 8.96 3.26 4.47
C GLY A 22 7.75 2.34 4.49
N ARG A 23 6.81 2.56 5.43
CA ARG A 23 5.57 1.78 5.54
C ARG A 23 4.35 2.63 5.20
N TYR A 24 3.40 2.04 4.49
CA TYR A 24 2.12 2.66 4.17
C TYR A 24 0.97 1.65 4.27
N THR A 25 -0.21 2.16 4.62
CA THR A 25 -1.45 1.38 4.63
C THR A 25 -2.06 1.45 3.24
N VAL A 26 -2.37 0.29 2.69
CA VAL A 26 -2.87 0.12 1.32
C VAL A 26 -4.40 -0.03 1.30
N GLY A 27 -4.97 -0.51 2.40
CA GLY A 27 -6.40 -0.71 2.59
C GLY A 27 -6.67 -1.40 3.91
N HIS A 28 -7.90 -1.84 4.11
CA HIS A 28 -8.31 -2.67 5.23
C HIS A 28 -8.80 -4.01 4.70
N ASP A 29 -8.45 -5.07 5.42
CA ASP A 29 -8.97 -6.40 5.15
C ASP A 29 -10.49 -6.40 5.38
N PRO A 30 -11.30 -6.84 4.40
CA PRO A 30 -12.75 -6.72 4.46
C PRO A 30 -13.40 -7.68 5.48
N GLU A 31 -12.73 -8.79 5.81
CA GLU A 31 -13.25 -9.78 6.76
C GLU A 31 -12.88 -9.43 8.20
N THR A 32 -11.64 -8.97 8.41
CA THR A 32 -11.08 -8.75 9.74
C THR A 32 -10.97 -7.28 10.15
N GLY A 33 -11.17 -6.35 9.21
CA GLY A 33 -11.00 -4.90 9.42
C GLY A 33 -9.55 -4.46 9.66
N LYS A 34 -8.58 -5.38 9.62
CA LYS A 34 -7.17 -5.07 9.93
C LYS A 34 -6.53 -4.28 8.78
N ALA A 35 -5.70 -3.29 9.13
CA ALA A 35 -4.94 -2.52 8.14
C ALA A 35 -3.95 -3.42 7.38
N ILE A 36 -4.01 -3.37 6.04
CA ILE A 36 -3.06 -4.04 5.15
C ILE A 36 -1.88 -3.09 4.95
N ILE A 37 -0.75 -3.42 5.57
CA ILE A 37 0.46 -2.58 5.55
C ILE A 37 1.46 -3.17 4.56
N LYS A 38 1.91 -2.36 3.59
CA LYS A 38 3.05 -2.67 2.72
C LYS A 38 4.24 -1.78 3.06
N ASN A 39 5.42 -2.19 2.58
CA ASN A 39 6.66 -1.44 2.77
C ASN A 39 7.44 -1.27 1.48
N VAL A 40 8.26 -0.22 1.45
CA VAL A 40 9.23 0.07 0.39
C VAL A 40 10.62 0.18 1.00
N LEU A 41 11.63 -0.34 0.29
CA LEU A 41 13.02 -0.35 0.73
C LEU A 41 13.90 0.51 -0.20
N GLY A 42 14.95 1.10 0.38
CA GLY A 42 15.95 1.87 -0.34
C GLY A 42 17.26 1.98 0.43
N LYS A 43 18.31 2.43 -0.25
CA LYS A 43 19.64 2.65 0.34
C LYS A 43 19.70 3.99 1.07
N THR A 44 18.90 4.97 0.65
CA THR A 44 18.84 6.31 1.26
C THR A 44 17.43 6.67 1.71
N GLN A 45 17.33 7.62 2.64
CA GLN A 45 16.05 8.13 3.12
C GLN A 45 15.25 8.80 2.00
N ALA A 46 15.93 9.57 1.14
CA ALA A 46 15.31 10.28 0.03
C ALA A 46 14.70 9.31 -0.99
N GLU A 47 15.44 8.26 -1.37
CA GLU A 47 14.95 7.21 -2.26
C GLU A 47 13.68 6.54 -1.72
N VAL A 48 13.67 6.21 -0.42
CA VAL A 48 12.49 5.63 0.23
C VAL A 48 11.33 6.60 0.26
N LYS A 49 11.57 7.89 0.48
CA LYS A 49 10.51 8.91 0.49
C LYS A 49 9.84 9.04 -0.88
N GLU A 50 10.61 9.05 -1.95
CA GLU A 50 10.08 9.09 -3.32
C GLU A 50 9.31 7.81 -3.67
N LYS A 51 9.89 6.64 -3.37
CA LYS A 51 9.21 5.35 -3.58
C LYS A 51 7.92 5.24 -2.78
N LEU A 52 7.92 5.74 -1.54
CA LEU A 52 6.74 5.72 -0.67
C LEU A 52 5.63 6.60 -1.23
N LYS A 53 5.97 7.82 -1.69
CA LYS A 53 5.01 8.74 -2.32
C LYS A 53 4.39 8.10 -3.56
N LYS A 54 5.23 7.57 -4.47
CA LYS A 54 4.77 6.91 -5.70
C LYS A 54 3.89 5.70 -5.39
N ALA A 55 4.28 4.87 -4.43
CA ALA A 55 3.51 3.71 -4.02
C ALA A 55 2.15 4.11 -3.41
N ILE A 56 2.07 5.22 -2.67
CA ILE A 56 0.78 5.73 -2.19
C ILE A 56 -0.08 6.16 -3.38
N GLU A 57 0.45 6.99 -4.27
CA GLU A 57 -0.26 7.51 -5.45
C GLU A 57 -0.81 6.40 -6.36
N GLU A 58 -0.02 5.37 -6.65
CA GLU A 58 -0.43 4.21 -7.45
C GLU A 58 -1.54 3.38 -6.80
N ASN A 59 -1.71 3.50 -5.49
CA ASN A 59 -2.70 2.73 -4.72
C ASN A 59 -3.93 3.56 -4.35
N VAL A 60 -3.97 4.85 -4.68
CA VAL A 60 -5.18 5.67 -4.48
C VAL A 60 -6.30 5.15 -5.38
N GLY A 61 -7.46 4.86 -4.80
CA GLY A 61 -8.65 4.43 -5.53
C GLY A 61 -8.75 2.92 -5.77
N ILE A 62 -7.76 2.13 -5.34
CA ILE A 62 -7.87 0.66 -5.38
C ILE A 62 -8.63 0.18 -4.14
N ASP A 63 -9.85 -0.33 -4.35
CA ASP A 63 -10.59 -1.04 -3.30
C ASP A 63 -10.03 -2.46 -3.12
N TYR A 64 -9.01 -2.56 -2.26
CA TYR A 64 -8.39 -3.83 -1.91
C TYR A 64 -9.33 -4.81 -1.19
N GLY A 65 -10.46 -4.34 -0.65
CA GLY A 65 -11.48 -5.21 -0.08
C GLY A 65 -12.27 -5.95 -1.16
N ARG A 66 -12.60 -5.28 -2.26
CA ARG A 66 -13.34 -5.87 -3.40
C ARG A 66 -12.45 -6.54 -4.44
N ALA A 67 -11.18 -6.17 -4.54
CA ALA A 67 -10.25 -6.77 -5.50
C ALA A 67 -10.04 -8.28 -5.30
N LYS A 68 -10.28 -8.81 -4.09
CA LYS A 68 -10.23 -10.26 -3.81
C LYS A 68 -11.50 -11.01 -4.21
N THR A 69 -12.66 -10.36 -4.23
CA THR A 69 -13.94 -11.06 -4.35
C THR A 69 -14.37 -11.29 -5.79
N TYR A 70 -13.75 -10.62 -6.77
CA TYR A 70 -14.07 -10.79 -8.18
C TYR A 70 -12.82 -11.11 -9.00
N THR A 71 -12.77 -12.32 -9.54
CA THR A 71 -11.93 -12.63 -10.70
C THR A 71 -12.62 -12.13 -11.97
N VAL A 72 -11.84 -11.97 -13.05
CA VAL A 72 -12.41 -11.66 -14.38
C VAL A 72 -13.43 -12.74 -14.79
N GLY A 73 -13.17 -14.01 -14.47
CA GLY A 73 -14.08 -15.13 -14.74
C GLY A 73 -15.40 -15.02 -13.98
N SER A 74 -15.36 -14.81 -12.67
CA SER A 74 -16.58 -14.64 -11.87
C SER A 74 -17.40 -13.41 -12.28
N TRP A 75 -16.74 -12.35 -12.77
CA TRP A 75 -17.46 -11.19 -13.29
C TRP A 75 -18.12 -11.47 -14.65
N LEU A 76 -17.45 -12.25 -15.52
CA LEU A 76 -18.02 -12.71 -16.78
C LEU A 76 -19.24 -13.61 -16.57
N GLU A 77 -19.21 -14.50 -15.58
CA GLU A 77 -20.36 -15.34 -15.23
C GLU A 77 -21.57 -14.49 -14.83
N VAL A 78 -21.40 -13.55 -13.90
CA VAL A 78 -22.48 -12.63 -13.48
C VAL A 78 -23.04 -11.83 -14.66
N TRP A 79 -22.17 -11.36 -15.56
CA TRP A 79 -22.59 -10.59 -16.73
C TRP A 79 -23.43 -11.44 -17.70
N MET A 80 -22.97 -12.66 -17.99
CA MET A 80 -23.70 -13.60 -18.85
C MET A 80 -25.06 -13.98 -18.26
N GLU A 81 -25.16 -14.13 -16.95
CA GLU A 81 -26.42 -14.52 -16.30
C GLU A 81 -27.45 -13.38 -16.20
N ASN A 82 -27.01 -12.14 -16.05
CA ASN A 82 -27.92 -11.02 -15.74
C ASN A 82 -28.17 -10.07 -16.91
N TYR A 83 -27.31 -10.07 -17.94
CA TYR A 83 -27.32 -9.03 -18.98
C TYR A 83 -27.15 -9.52 -20.42
N ALA A 84 -26.80 -10.80 -20.66
CA ALA A 84 -26.72 -11.37 -22.00
C ALA A 84 -28.09 -11.82 -22.52
#